data_AF-A0A946H3S8-F1
#
_entry.id   AF-A0A946H3S8-F1
#
_cell.length_a   1.000
_cell.length_b   1.000
_cell.length_c   1.000
_cell.angle_alpha   90.00
_cell.angle_beta   90.00
_cell.angle_gamma   90.00
#
_symmetry.space_group_name_H-M   'P 1'
#
loop_
_entity.id
_entity.type
_entity.pdbx_description
1 polymer ?
#
loop_
_entity_poly.entity_id
_entity_poly.type
_entity_poly.pdbx_seq_one_letter_code
_entity_poly.pdbx_strand_id
1 'polypeptide(L)' 'MCAKAPAFAIVVHVERAFVHCPKCVMRSKLWQSEAWGNAHVASIGEAMIAHGNLTMSEDELFEKARKAGALELY' A
#
# COMPACT_ATOMS: atom_id res chain seq x y z
N MET A 1 -22.21 32.60 4.42
CA MET A 1 -22.86 31.60 3.54
C MET A 1 -22.60 30.24 4.14
N CYS A 2 -23.62 29.55 4.68
CA CYS A 2 -23.48 28.16 5.14
C CYS A 2 -23.40 27.23 3.93
N ALA A 3 -22.37 26.38 3.87
CA ALA A 3 -22.28 25.33 2.86
C ALA A 3 -23.50 24.41 2.96
N LYS A 4 -24.12 24.07 1.83
CA LYS A 4 -25.22 23.11 1.80
C LYS A 4 -24.68 21.74 2.19
N ALA A 5 -25.34 21.08 3.15
CA ALA A 5 -24.93 19.76 3.60
C ALA A 5 -24.96 18.75 2.43
N PRO A 6 -24.00 17.80 2.38
CA PRO A 6 -23.97 16.79 1.33
C PRO A 6 -25.21 15.90 1.39
N ALA A 7 -25.71 15.48 0.22
CA ALA A 7 -26.90 14.62 0.13
C ALA A 7 -26.64 13.19 0.63
N PHE A 8 -25.36 12.78 0.69
CA PHE A 8 -24.96 11.44 1.08
C PHE A 8 -23.50 11.41 1.56
N ALA A 9 -23.19 10.52 2.49
CA ALA A 9 -21.84 10.26 2.97
C ALA A 9 -21.65 8.76 3.23
N ILE A 10 -20.46 8.25 2.88
CA ILE A 10 -20.03 6.90 3.25
C ILE A 10 -18.89 7.06 4.25
N VAL A 11 -19.02 6.39 5.41
CA VAL A 11 -17.94 6.24 6.38
C VAL A 11 -17.31 4.88 6.17
N VAL A 12 -15.99 4.84 5.97
CA VAL A 12 -15.22 3.61 5.80
C VAL A 12 -14.21 3.52 6.93
N HIS A 13 -14.27 2.43 7.69
CA HIS A 13 -13.20 2.06 8.62
C HIS A 13 -12.18 1.22 7.86
N VAL A 14 -10.95 1.69 7.80
CA VAL A 14 -9.86 0.98 7.13
C VAL A 14 -9.24 0.04 8.14
N GLU A 15 -9.33 -1.28 7.91
CA GLU A 15 -8.65 -2.26 8.78
C GLU A 15 -7.17 -2.43 8.40
N ARG A 16 -6.85 -2.33 7.10
CA ARG A 16 -5.50 -2.48 6.55
C ARG A 16 -5.34 -1.62 5.30
N ALA A 17 -4.17 -1.01 5.16
CA ALA A 17 -3.77 -0.33 3.94
C ALA A 17 -2.49 -0.98 3.40
N PHE A 18 -2.50 -1.29 2.10
CA PHE A 18 -1.30 -1.73 1.40
C PHE A 18 -0.71 -0.55 0.64
N VAL A 19 0.53 -0.20 0.96
CA VAL A 19 1.25 0.86 0.26
C VAL A 19 2.16 0.24 -0.78
N HIS A 20 2.08 0.77 -1.99
CA HIS A 20 3.05 0.52 -3.03
C HIS A 20 3.12 1.72 -3.97
N CYS A 21 4.12 1.76 -4.87
CA CYS A 21 4.19 2.85 -5.84
C CYS A 21 2.90 2.88 -6.67
N PRO A 22 2.19 4.04 -6.75
CA PRO A 22 0.92 4.12 -7.47
C PRO A 22 1.05 3.75 -8.96
N LYS A 23 2.24 3.94 -9.55
CA LYS A 23 2.54 3.49 -10.92
C LYS A 23 2.39 1.99 -11.10
N CYS A 24 2.78 1.18 -10.11
CA CYS A 24 2.70 -0.27 -10.20
C CYS A 24 1.23 -0.71 -10.18
N VAL A 25 0.41 -0.16 -9.29
CA VAL A 25 -1.04 -0.45 -9.22
C VAL A 25 -1.74 -0.21 -10.57
N MET A 26 -1.39 0.90 -11.24
CA MET A 26 -1.96 1.22 -12.56
C MET A 26 -1.43 0.31 -13.67
N ARG A 27 -0.13 -0.04 -13.64
CA ARG A 27 0.53 -0.82 -14.70
C ARG A 27 0.30 -2.34 -14.59
N SER A 28 0.06 -2.84 -13.39
CA SER A 28 -0.22 -4.26 -13.13
C SER A 28 -1.66 -4.64 -13.49
N LYS A 29 -2.49 -3.67 -13.91
CA LYS A 29 -3.92 -3.87 -14.16
C LYS A 29 -4.61 -4.49 -12.93
N LEU A 30 -4.26 -4.02 -11.73
CA LEU A 30 -4.74 -4.61 -10.47
C LEU A 30 -6.27 -4.65 -10.39
N TRP A 31 -6.99 -3.77 -11.08
CA TRP A 31 -8.46 -3.75 -11.07
C TRP A 31 -9.12 -4.63 -12.15
N GLN A 32 -8.34 -5.37 -12.94
CA GLN A 32 -8.84 -6.26 -14.00
C GLN A 32 -8.50 -7.71 -13.65
N SER A 33 -9.42 -8.40 -12.96
CA SER A 33 -9.20 -9.75 -12.46
C SER A 33 -8.80 -10.75 -13.54
N GLU A 34 -9.24 -10.56 -14.78
CA GLU A 34 -8.92 -11.42 -15.92
C GLU A 34 -7.46 -11.28 -16.36
N ALA A 35 -6.82 -10.17 -16.03
CA ALA A 35 -5.42 -9.90 -16.32
C ALA A 35 -4.47 -10.41 -15.23
N TRP A 36 -4.99 -10.89 -14.11
CA TRP A 36 -4.17 -11.41 -13.02
C TRP A 36 -3.59 -12.77 -13.43
N GLY A 37 -2.26 -12.86 -13.48
CA GLY A 37 -1.56 -14.11 -13.70
C GLY A 37 -1.30 -14.88 -12.40
N ASN A 38 -0.93 -16.16 -12.51
CA ASN A 38 -0.45 -16.97 -11.37
C ASN A 38 1.02 -16.70 -11.05
N ALA A 39 1.38 -15.44 -10.89
CA ALA A 39 2.77 -15.05 -10.67
C ALA A 39 3.11 -15.09 -9.17
N HIS A 40 4.25 -15.71 -8.85
CA HIS A 40 4.94 -15.47 -7.58
C HIS A 40 5.42 -14.01 -7.57
N VAL A 41 4.61 -13.13 -6.99
CA VAL A 41 4.93 -11.71 -6.85
C VAL A 41 5.75 -11.49 -5.58
N ALA A 42 6.71 -10.58 -5.67
CA ALA A 42 7.53 -10.18 -4.54
C ALA A 42 6.67 -9.57 -3.42
N SER A 43 7.11 -9.74 -2.18
CA SER A 43 6.59 -9.02 -1.03
C SER A 43 6.82 -7.50 -1.20
N ILE A 44 6.10 -6.68 -0.43
CA ILE A 44 6.38 -5.24 -0.38
C ILE A 44 7.79 -4.95 0.16
N GLY A 45 8.27 -5.75 1.11
CA GLY A 45 9.61 -5.60 1.69
C GLY A 45 10.69 -5.89 0.66
N GLU A 46 10.58 -7.01 -0.06
CA GLU A 46 11.47 -7.38 -1.17
C GLU A 46 11.48 -6.29 -2.24
N ALA A 47 10.30 -5.81 -2.64
CA ALA A 47 10.17 -4.76 -3.65
C ALA A 47 10.81 -3.43 -3.19
N MET A 48 10.65 -3.05 -1.92
CA MET A 48 11.24 -1.83 -1.37
C MET A 48 12.76 -1.92 -1.25
N ILE A 49 13.28 -3.06 -0.79
CA ILE A 49 14.73 -3.30 -0.69
C ILE A 49 15.37 -3.22 -2.06
N ALA A 50 14.80 -3.93 -3.05
CA ALA A 50 15.31 -3.90 -4.43
C ALA A 50 15.21 -2.50 -5.05
N HIS A 51 14.08 -1.81 -4.89
CA HIS A 51 13.88 -0.47 -5.47
C HIS A 51 14.77 0.59 -4.84
N GLY A 52 14.96 0.52 -3.51
CA GLY A 52 15.81 1.45 -2.75
C GLY A 52 17.29 1.08 -2.75
N ASN A 53 17.66 -0.05 -3.37
CA ASN A 53 19.00 -0.63 -3.30
C ASN A 53 19.52 -0.73 -1.85
N LEU A 54 18.67 -1.21 -0.96
CA LEU A 54 18.95 -1.30 0.47
C LEU A 54 19.74 -2.58 0.78
N THR A 55 20.64 -2.52 1.76
CA THR A 55 21.45 -3.67 2.20
C THR A 55 20.90 -4.34 3.47
N MET A 56 19.65 -4.06 3.82
CA MET A 56 19.00 -4.57 5.03
C MET A 56 18.06 -5.72 4.72
N SER A 57 17.74 -6.55 5.71
CA SER A 57 16.72 -7.59 5.57
C SER A 57 15.31 -7.00 5.61
N GLU A 58 14.31 -7.80 5.21
CA GLU A 58 12.90 -7.39 5.35
C GLU A 58 12.50 -7.18 6.80
N ASP A 59 12.96 -8.04 7.72
CA ASP A 59 12.67 -7.90 9.15
C ASP A 59 13.21 -6.56 9.69
N GLU A 60 14.43 -6.19 9.30
CA GLU A 60 15.03 -4.90 9.68
C GLU A 60 14.24 -3.72 9.09
N LEU A 61 13.78 -3.83 7.84
CA LEU A 61 12.94 -2.82 7.20
C LEU A 61 11.62 -2.64 7.95
N PHE A 62 10.91 -3.72 8.27
CA PHE A 62 9.64 -3.66 8.99
C PHE A 62 9.80 -3.19 10.42
N GLU A 63 10.90 -3.53 11.08
CA GLU A 63 11.18 -3.03 12.42
C GLU A 63 11.46 -1.52 12.43
N LYS A 64 12.17 -1.01 11.42
CA LYS A 64 12.31 0.45 11.22
C LYS A 64 10.96 1.10 10.94
N ALA A 65 10.12 0.50 10.11
CA ALA A 65 8.79 1.02 9.80
C ALA A 65 7.91 1.09 11.06
N ARG A 66 7.95 0.06 11.92
CA ARG A 66 7.25 0.04 13.21
C ARG A 66 7.73 1.17 14.13
N LYS A 67 9.04 1.33 14.30
CA LYS A 67 9.61 2.41 15.13
C LYS A 67 9.26 3.81 14.62
N ALA A 68 9.11 3.95 13.31
CA ALA A 68 8.68 5.20 12.68
C ALA A 68 7.17 5.46 12.76
N GLY A 69 6.38 4.52 13.31
CA GLY A 69 4.92 4.59 13.31
C GLY A 69 4.29 4.43 11.94
N ALA A 70 5.03 3.93 10.95
CA ALA A 70 4.58 3.81 9.55
C ALA A 70 3.66 2.60 9.30
N LEU A 71 3.44 1.75 10.30
CA LEU A 71 2.57 0.56 10.23
C LEU A 71 1.24 0.75 10.95
N GLU A 72 1.07 1.86 11.67
CA GLU A 72 -0.17 2.15 12.41
C GLU A 72 -1.13 2.95 11.52
N LEU A 73 -2.42 2.64 11.65
CA LEU A 73 -3.48 3.45 11.07
C LEU A 73 -3.91 4.47 12.13
N TYR A 74 -3.83 5.77 11.77
CA TYR A 74 -4.24 6.97 12.52
C TYR A 74 -3.74 7.12 13.98
#